data_AF-A0A6N7WDA2-F1
#
_entry.id   AF-A0A6N7WDA2-F1
#
_cell.length_a   1.000
_cell.length_b   1.000
_cell.length_c   1.000
_cell.angle_alpha   90.00
_cell.angle_beta   90.00
_cell.angle_gamma   90.00
#
_symmetry.space_group_name_H-M   'P 1'
#
loop_
_entity.id
_entity.type
_entity.pdbx_description
1 polymer ?
#
loop_
_entity_poly.entity_id
_entity_poly.type
_entity_poly.pdbx_seq_one_letter_code
_entity_poly.pdbx_strand_id
1 'polypeptide(L)' 'MDYRDTIQESLDYIEDNLDTEIMAEELSSRAGFSLFYFYRLFQALVGMPVMQYILRILRPPGCG' A
#
# COMPACT_ATOMS: atom_id res chain seq x y z
N MET A 1 8.80 -13.86 -9.30
CA MET A 1 8.27 -12.66 -8.66
C MET A 1 7.00 -13.08 -7.96
N ASP A 2 7.12 -13.33 -6.66
CA ASP A 2 5.97 -13.68 -5.85
C ASP A 2 5.19 -12.39 -5.56
N TYR A 3 3.92 -12.39 -5.93
CA TYR A 3 3.04 -11.24 -5.71
C TYR A 3 2.96 -10.82 -4.24
N ARG A 4 3.19 -11.77 -3.32
CA ARG A 4 3.26 -11.51 -1.88
C ARG A 4 4.45 -10.66 -1.51
N ASP A 5 5.65 -10.98 -1.99
CA ASP A 5 6.85 -10.20 -1.68
C ASP A 5 6.71 -8.77 -2.21
N THR A 6 6.18 -8.60 -3.42
CA THR A 6 5.98 -7.26 -3.99
C THR A 6 4.96 -6.42 -3.21
N ILE A 7 3.86 -7.03 -2.74
CA ILE A 7 2.91 -6.33 -1.87
C ILE A 7 3.54 -6.06 -0.51
N GLN A 8 4.31 -6.99 0.06
CA GLN A 8 4.99 -6.80 1.34
C GLN A 8 5.95 -5.60 1.27
N GLU A 9 6.80 -5.51 0.25
CA GLU A 9 7.69 -4.35 0.05
C GLU A 9 6.90 -3.04 -0.09
N SER A 10 5.71 -3.10 -0.70
CA SER A 10 4.83 -1.94 -0.82
C SER A 10 4.24 -1.52 0.54
N LEU A 11 3.91 -2.48 1.40
CA LEU A 11 3.44 -2.23 2.76
C LEU A 11 4.55 -1.61 3.62
N ASP A 12 5.74 -2.19 3.56
CA ASP A 12 6.90 -1.69 4.29
C ASP A 12 7.25 -0.26 3.86
N TYR A 13 7.15 0.04 2.56
CA TYR A 13 7.33 1.41 2.07
C TYR A 13 6.24 2.36 2.59
N ILE A 14 4.98 1.92 2.65
CA ILE A 14 3.88 2.71 3.22
C ILE A 14 4.15 3.01 4.70
N GLU A 15 4.61 2.03 5.46
CA GLU A 15 4.92 2.17 6.89
C GLU A 15 6.15 3.05 7.16
N ASP A 16 7.15 3.00 6.29
CA ASP A 16 8.35 3.84 6.39
C ASP A 16 8.08 5.30 5.98
N ASN A 17 7.11 5.54 5.08
CA ASN A 17 6.83 6.85 4.49
C ASN A 17 5.51 7.47 4.98
N LEU A 18 5.12 7.20 6.23
CA LEU A 18 3.86 7.71 6.82
C LEU A 18 3.77 9.24 6.97
N ASP A 19 4.90 9.94 6.94
CA ASP A 19 4.90 11.40 7.03
C ASP A 19 4.65 12.07 5.67
N THR A 20 4.67 11.30 4.57
CA THR A 20 4.55 11.81 3.19
C THR A 20 3.26 11.33 2.53
N GLU A 21 2.73 12.11 1.59
CA GLU A 21 1.56 11.73 0.79
C GLU A 21 1.90 10.54 -0.11
N ILE A 22 1.65 9.32 0.36
CA ILE A 22 1.92 8.10 -0.41
C ILE A 22 0.85 7.93 -1.48
N MET A 23 1.27 7.90 -2.75
CA MET A 23 0.40 7.64 -3.89
C MET A 23 0.52 6.19 -4.37
N ALA A 24 -0.61 5.58 -4.70
CA ALA A 24 -0.63 4.22 -5.25
C ALA A 24 0.10 4.11 -6.61
N GLU A 25 0.23 5.22 -7.35
CA GLU A 25 1.05 5.30 -8.56
C GLU A 25 2.52 4.97 -8.28
N GLU A 26 3.09 5.56 -7.23
CA GLU A 26 4.48 5.32 -6.82
C GLU A 26 4.70 3.85 -6.49
N LEU A 27 3.79 3.26 -5.72
CA LEU A 27 3.83 1.85 -5.33
C LEU A 27 3.72 0.91 -6.54
N SER A 28 2.77 1.21 -7.45
CA SER A 28 2.59 0.41 -8.66
C SER A 28 3.79 0.48 -9.60
N SER A 29 4.39 1.68 -9.73
CA SER A 29 5.59 1.92 -10.53
C SER A 29 6.79 1.14 -9.99
N ARG A 30 7.01 1.18 -8.66
CA ARG A 30 8.04 0.39 -7.97
C ARG A 30 7.85 -1.12 -8.14
N ALA A 31 6.60 -1.57 -8.04
CA ALA A 31 6.22 -2.97 -8.21
C ALA A 31 6.27 -3.46 -9.67
N GLY A 32 6.46 -2.56 -10.64
CA GLY A 32 6.41 -2.90 -12.07
C GLY A 32 5.01 -3.30 -12.55
N PHE A 33 3.96 -2.89 -11.85
CA PHE A 33 2.57 -3.18 -12.18
C PHE A 33 1.82 -1.94 -12.63
N SER A 34 0.81 -2.12 -13.47
CA SER A 34 -0.15 -1.05 -13.73
C SER A 34 -0.92 -0.72 -12.45
N LEU A 35 -1.19 0.56 -12.23
CA LEU A 35 -1.97 1.08 -11.10
C LEU A 35 -3.24 0.25 -10.82
N PHE A 36 -4.03 -0.03 -11.85
CA PHE A 36 -5.25 -0.86 -11.75
C PHE A 36 -5.00 -2.29 -11.29
N TYR A 37 -3.93 -2.93 -11.78
CA TYR A 37 -3.56 -4.28 -11.37
C TYR A 37 -3.09 -4.30 -9.92
N PHE A 38 -2.29 -3.30 -9.55
CA PHE A 38 -1.81 -3.12 -8.18
C PHE A 38 -2.96 -2.95 -7.19
N TYR A 39 -3.96 -2.10 -7.50
CA TYR A 39 -5.15 -1.95 -6.65
C TYR A 39 -5.88 -3.28 -6.41
N ARG A 40 -6.11 -4.07 -7.46
CA ARG A 40 -6.79 -5.36 -7.35
C ARG A 40 -5.98 -6.37 -6.56
N LEU A 41 -4.67 -6.43 -6.82
CA LEU A 41 -3.76 -7.35 -6.17
C LEU A 41 -3.61 -7.03 -4.68
N PHE A 42 -3.41 -5.76 -4.35
CA PHE A 42 -3.31 -5.26 -3.00
C PHE A 42 -4.60 -5.57 -2.22
N GLN A 43 -5.77 -5.24 -2.78
CA GLN A 43 -7.05 -5.53 -2.15
C GLN A 43 -7.27 -7.04 -1.96
N ALA A 44 -6.87 -7.88 -2.91
CA ALA A 44 -7.00 -9.33 -2.80
C ALA A 44 -6.09 -9.93 -1.72
N LEU A 45 -4.91 -9.36 -1.49
CA LEU A 45 -3.94 -9.85 -0.51
C LEU A 45 -4.16 -9.26 0.89
N VAL A 46 -4.44 -7.96 0.98
CA VAL A 46 -4.62 -7.22 2.25
C VAL A 46 -6.08 -7.23 2.71
N GLY A 47 -7.03 -7.48 1.81
CA GLY A 47 -8.47 -7.48 2.09
C GLY A 47 -9.09 -6.08 2.09
N MET A 48 -8.32 -5.02 1.83
CA MET A 48 -8.79 -3.65 1.80
C MET A 48 -8.06 -2.82 0.73
N PRO A 49 -8.67 -1.78 0.17
CA PRO A 49 -8.02 -0.94 -0.83
C PRO A 49 -6.87 -0.14 -0.21
N VAL A 50 -5.77 0.01 -0.96
CA VAL A 50 -4.54 0.69 -0.51
C VAL A 50 -4.81 2.10 0.04
N MET A 51 -5.75 2.85 -0.53
CA MET A 51 -6.12 4.18 -0.05
C MET A 51 -6.66 4.14 1.39
N GLN A 52 -7.51 3.15 1.70
CA GLN A 52 -8.04 2.94 3.05
C GLN A 52 -6.95 2.45 4.00
N TYR A 53 -6.02 1.65 3.50
CA TYR A 53 -4.89 1.16 4.29
C TYR A 53 -3.99 2.31 4.73
N ILE A 54 -3.59 3.18 3.80
CA ILE A 54 -2.81 4.39 4.09
C ILE A 54 -3.54 5.28 5.09
N LEU A 55 -4.83 5.57 4.88
CA LEU A 55 -5.68 6.33 5.81
C LEU A 55 -5.70 5.73 7.22
N ARG A 56 -5.69 4.40 7.33
CA ARG A 56 -5.72 3.71 8.62
C ARG A 56 -4.39 3.80 9.36
N ILE A 57 -3.25 3.70 8.66
CA ILE A 57 -1.95 3.83 9.32
C ILE A 57 -1.67 5.29 9.70
N LEU A 58 -2.04 6.26 8.86
CA LEU A 58 -1.94 7.68 9.17
C LEU A 58 -2.76 8.09 10.40
N ARG A 59 -3.84 7.37 10.69
CA ARG A 59 -4.75 7.65 11.82
C ARG A 59 -4.84 6.43 12.75
N PRO A 60 -3.78 6.11 13.51
CA PRO A 60 -3.84 5.00 14.44
C PRO A 60 -4.92 5.26 15.50
N PRO A 61 -5.81 4.30 15.79
CA PRO A 61 -6.79 4.42 16.86
C PRO A 61 -6.07 4.34 18.21
N GLY A 62 -5.50 5.44 18.68
CA GLY A 62 -4.71 5.44 19.92
C GLY A 62 -4.19 6.78 20.45
N CYS A 63 -4.53 7.92 19.84
CA CYS A 63 -4.31 9.23 20.47
C CYS A 63 -5.63 9.72 21.07
N GLY A 64 -5.94 9.23 22.26
CA GLY A 64 -7.05 9.65 23.13
C GLY A 64 -6.77 9.21 24.55
#